data_AF-R7WP26-F1
#
_entry.id   AF-R7WP26-F1
#
_cell.length_a   1.000
_cell.length_b   1.000
_cell.length_c   1.000
_cell.angle_alpha   90.00
_cell.angle_beta   90.00
_cell.angle_gamma   90.00
#
_symmetry.space_group_name_H-M   'P 1'
#
loop_
_entity.id
_entity.type
_entity.pdbx_description
1 polymer ?
#
loop_
_entity_poly.entity_id
_entity_poly.type
_entity_poly.pdbx_seq_one_letter_code
_entity_poly.pdbx_strand_id
1 'polypeptide(L)'
;MNTPGETARPDETTGPYATVSETHTSVLFFVADRVHKLKKPLDLGFLDHRERSARERACHREVELNRRLAPDVYLGVEDLLGPDGAPTDHLVAMRLLPASRRLSTLVRAGTDVTGIVTDIARRIAGLHARSPRSDAVDERGSADALDALWRDNLDHLDSLALGDDVARRSHEIRSLAAQFLAGRGPLFEWRVADGRAVDGHGDLMADDIFALPDGARIIDCLEFDDALRCGDAMMDVAFLVMDLDRLGDRRAARVLVDTYCAETGDPCPTALVHHFVAYRAVVRAKVWALRHLQGDEPARAAAIDRLDLALDHLARARPRLVLVGGASGSGKSTTARAVGALLDAPVLRSDVVRKEILAPGADPYTPDRLAATYRELVRRGAEELASGRSVVLDATWLDPAERHAAVAAAHRTQAEIVQVECVAEPAVLHERIARRSAAGDDPSDATGAVLDEQLRTRAPWPEAAPFDTGVTDPRDGLDEAWWCEVLGPLPWARQPLSLPGESLPGESVSRPSPAGPRRGRRDDGG
;
A
#
# COMPACT_ATOMS: atom_id res chain seq x y z
N MET A 1 44.47 -20.63 40.36
CA MET A 1 43.16 -21.32 40.32
C MET A 1 42.10 -20.24 40.30
N ASN A 2 41.57 -19.98 39.10
CA ASN A 2 40.50 -19.03 38.84
C ASN A 2 39.17 -19.70 39.13
N THR A 3 38.34 -19.06 39.95
CA THR A 3 36.88 -19.22 39.92
C THR A 3 36.32 -17.96 39.26
N PRO A 4 35.75 -18.05 38.04
CA PRO A 4 35.18 -16.91 37.35
C PRO A 4 33.71 -16.69 37.70
N GLY A 5 33.36 -15.42 37.91
CA GLY A 5 32.25 -14.79 37.19
C GLY A 5 30.86 -15.09 37.74
N GLU A 6 30.54 -14.49 38.87
CA GLU A 6 29.18 -14.08 39.22
C GLU A 6 28.65 -13.22 38.06
N THR A 7 27.74 -13.78 37.25
CA THR A 7 27.06 -13.05 36.19
C THR A 7 26.22 -11.97 36.84
N ALA A 8 26.71 -10.73 36.78
CA ALA A 8 25.96 -9.54 37.12
C ALA A 8 24.62 -9.57 36.37
N ARG A 9 23.52 -9.70 37.12
CA ARG A 9 22.18 -9.46 36.60
C ARG A 9 22.14 -7.99 36.15
N PRO A 10 21.55 -7.66 34.99
CA PRO A 10 21.27 -6.27 34.66
C PRO A 10 20.34 -5.72 35.75
N ASP A 11 20.74 -4.58 36.30
CA ASP A 11 20.00 -3.78 37.24
C ASP A 11 18.77 -3.17 36.54
N GLU A 12 17.64 -3.88 36.57
CA GLU A 12 16.30 -3.39 36.18
C GLU A 12 15.32 -3.55 37.36
N THR A 13 15.60 -2.95 38.50
CA THR A 13 14.65 -2.94 39.64
C THR A 13 14.46 -1.55 40.23
N THR A 14 13.78 -0.68 39.48
CA THR A 14 13.16 0.55 40.02
C THR A 14 11.70 0.71 39.58
N GLY A 15 11.05 -0.38 39.17
CA GLY A 15 9.61 -0.41 38.87
C GLY A 15 8.78 -1.05 39.99
N PRO A 16 7.46 -0.77 40.05
CA PRO A 16 6.55 -1.46 40.96
C PRO A 16 6.45 -2.96 40.66
N TYR A 17 6.27 -3.78 41.69
CA TYR A 17 6.15 -5.25 41.59
C TYR A 17 4.96 -5.70 40.72
N ALA A 18 3.90 -4.90 40.70
CA ALA A 18 2.73 -5.09 39.85
C ALA A 18 2.23 -3.75 39.29
N THR A 19 1.67 -3.78 38.08
CA THR A 19 1.01 -2.62 37.46
C THR A 19 -0.33 -3.02 36.86
N VAL A 20 -1.17 -2.01 36.63
CA VAL A 20 -2.46 -2.17 35.95
C VAL A 20 -2.49 -1.25 34.74
N SER A 21 -2.98 -1.75 33.61
CA SER A 21 -3.30 -0.95 32.44
C SER A 21 -4.72 -1.25 31.99
N GLU A 22 -5.41 -0.23 31.50
CA GLU A 22 -6.76 -0.39 30.97
C GLU A 22 -6.77 -0.11 29.47
N THR A 23 -7.45 -0.99 28.73
CA THR A 23 -7.83 -0.75 27.35
C THR A 23 -9.32 -0.38 27.28
N HIS A 24 -9.82 -0.10 26.08
CA HIS A 24 -11.24 0.17 25.85
C HIS A 24 -12.14 -1.05 26.12
N THR A 25 -11.61 -2.29 26.15
CA THR A 25 -12.38 -3.54 26.37
C THR A 25 -11.89 -4.39 27.53
N SER A 26 -10.71 -4.14 28.09
CA SER A 26 -10.08 -5.02 29.08
C SER A 26 -9.28 -4.26 30.14
N VAL A 27 -9.00 -4.93 31.26
CA VAL A 27 -8.04 -4.52 32.29
C VAL A 27 -6.92 -5.55 32.32
N LEU A 28 -5.67 -5.09 32.27
CA LEU A 28 -4.46 -5.92 32.26
C LEU A 28 -3.75 -5.75 33.60
N PHE A 29 -3.53 -6.86 34.30
CA PHE A 29 -2.74 -6.93 35.53
C PHE A 29 -1.37 -7.53 35.21
N PHE A 30 -0.32 -6.74 35.35
CA PHE A 30 1.06 -7.17 35.14
C PHE A 30 1.65 -7.52 36.51
N VAL A 31 2.04 -8.78 36.70
CA VAL A 31 2.58 -9.27 37.97
C VAL A 31 3.76 -10.19 37.69
N ALA A 32 4.96 -9.80 38.14
CA ALA A 32 6.20 -10.51 37.86
C ALA A 32 6.39 -10.81 36.35
N ASP A 33 6.37 -12.07 35.95
CA ASP A 33 6.55 -12.55 34.56
C ASP A 33 5.22 -12.86 33.85
N ARG A 34 4.08 -12.45 34.43
CA ARG A 34 2.74 -12.74 33.89
C ARG A 34 1.89 -11.49 33.64
N VAL A 35 0.94 -11.66 32.73
CA VAL A 35 -0.15 -10.73 32.47
C VAL A 35 -1.47 -11.48 32.61
N HIS A 36 -2.38 -10.93 33.40
CA HIS A 36 -3.76 -11.43 33.51
C HIS A 36 -4.70 -10.40 32.89
N LYS A 37 -5.41 -10.79 31.83
CA LYS A 37 -6.36 -9.93 31.11
C LYS A 37 -7.79 -10.25 31.56
N LEU A 38 -8.45 -9.27 32.16
CA LEU A 38 -9.86 -9.31 32.52
C LEU A 38 -10.66 -8.52 31.47
N LYS A 39 -11.71 -9.13 30.90
CA LYS A 39 -12.61 -8.43 29.96
C LYS A 39 -13.61 -7.56 30.73
N LYS A 40 -13.85 -6.33 30.26
CA LYS A 40 -14.78 -5.39 30.89
C LYS A 40 -16.24 -5.81 30.63
N PRO A 41 -17.17 -5.62 31.61
CA PRO A 41 -18.58 -5.96 31.46
C PRO A 41 -19.34 -4.85 30.71
N LEU A 42 -19.13 -4.74 29.40
CA LEU A 42 -19.65 -3.65 28.57
C LEU A 42 -20.29 -4.13 27.26
N ASP A 43 -20.98 -3.23 26.58
CA ASP A 43 -21.57 -3.42 25.25
C ASP A 43 -21.15 -2.25 24.34
N LEU A 44 -20.41 -2.53 23.26
CA LEU A 44 -19.96 -1.54 22.26
C LEU A 44 -20.76 -1.61 20.95
N GLY A 45 -21.87 -2.35 20.91
CA GLY A 45 -22.68 -2.61 19.72
C GLY A 45 -22.11 -3.71 18.82
N PHE A 46 -20.77 -3.79 18.69
CA PHE A 46 -20.08 -4.90 18.00
C PHE A 46 -19.49 -5.95 18.95
N LEU A 47 -19.53 -5.68 20.25
CA LEU A 47 -18.97 -6.54 21.31
C LEU A 47 -19.85 -6.47 22.55
N ASP A 48 -20.46 -7.59 22.95
CA ASP A 48 -21.25 -7.69 24.18
C ASP A 48 -20.60 -8.64 25.18
N HIS A 49 -20.06 -8.06 26.24
CA HIS A 49 -19.41 -8.74 27.36
C HIS A 49 -20.13 -8.52 28.69
N ARG A 50 -21.39 -8.07 28.69
CA ARG A 50 -22.16 -7.84 29.93
C ARG A 50 -22.28 -9.10 30.78
N GLU A 51 -22.57 -10.23 30.13
CA GLU A 51 -22.74 -11.52 30.77
C GLU A 51 -21.39 -12.21 31.06
N ARG A 52 -21.24 -12.79 32.26
CA ARG A 52 -20.01 -13.52 32.65
C ARG A 52 -19.70 -14.66 31.69
N SER A 53 -20.72 -15.41 31.28
CA SER A 53 -20.54 -16.53 30.33
C SER A 53 -20.06 -16.06 28.95
N ALA A 54 -20.39 -14.83 28.54
CA ALA A 54 -19.88 -14.25 27.30
C ALA A 54 -18.38 -13.96 27.43
N ARG A 55 -17.95 -13.41 28.57
CA ARG A 55 -16.53 -13.18 28.88
C ARG A 55 -15.73 -14.47 28.96
N GLU A 56 -16.28 -15.52 29.58
CA GLU A 56 -15.68 -16.86 29.61
C GLU A 56 -15.40 -17.39 28.19
N ARG A 57 -16.43 -17.40 27.33
CA ARG A 57 -16.29 -17.82 25.93
C ARG A 57 -15.24 -16.99 25.19
N ALA A 58 -15.26 -15.68 25.38
CA ALA A 58 -14.28 -14.79 24.76
C ALA A 58 -12.85 -15.05 25.24
N CYS A 59 -12.64 -15.33 26.53
CA CYS A 59 -11.32 -15.71 27.07
C CYS A 59 -10.79 -17.01 26.44
N HIS A 60 -11.63 -18.03 26.33
CA HIS A 60 -11.25 -19.29 25.67
C HIS A 60 -10.92 -19.09 24.18
N ARG A 61 -11.73 -18.29 23.49
CA ARG A 61 -11.55 -17.97 22.08
C ARG A 61 -10.26 -17.19 21.82
N GLU A 62 -9.94 -16.22 22.67
CA GLU A 62 -8.68 -15.47 22.61
C GLU A 62 -7.47 -16.41 22.74
N VAL A 63 -7.50 -17.33 23.71
CA VAL A 63 -6.43 -18.31 23.91
C VAL A 63 -6.30 -19.24 22.69
N GLU A 64 -7.41 -19.76 22.17
CA GLU A 64 -7.43 -20.64 21.00
C GLU A 64 -6.79 -19.95 19.78
N LEU A 65 -7.27 -18.76 19.43
CA LEU A 65 -6.85 -18.06 18.22
C LEU A 65 -5.39 -17.60 18.30
N ASN A 66 -4.96 -17.10 19.46
CA ASN A 66 -3.62 -16.56 19.59
C ASN A 66 -2.53 -17.64 19.76
N ARG A 67 -2.87 -18.84 20.27
CA ARG A 67 -1.93 -19.97 20.31
C ARG A 67 -1.46 -20.41 18.93
N ARG A 68 -2.16 -20.05 17.85
CA ARG A 68 -1.74 -20.33 16.47
C ARG A 68 -0.42 -19.62 16.09
N LEU A 69 -0.11 -18.49 16.72
CA LEU A 69 1.08 -17.68 16.44
C LEU A 69 1.97 -17.45 17.68
N ALA A 70 1.43 -17.63 18.89
CA ALA A 70 2.14 -17.43 20.15
C ALA A 70 1.77 -18.49 21.22
N PRO A 71 1.99 -19.79 20.95
CA PRO A 71 1.55 -20.87 21.83
C PRO A 71 2.19 -20.86 23.23
N ASP A 72 3.42 -20.35 23.33
CA ASP A 72 4.19 -20.21 24.57
C ASP A 72 3.92 -18.90 25.32
N VAL A 73 3.07 -18.01 24.77
CA VAL A 73 2.63 -16.77 25.42
C VAL A 73 1.29 -16.98 26.12
N TYR A 74 0.33 -17.64 25.47
CA TYR A 74 -1.02 -17.84 26.03
C TYR A 74 -1.11 -19.10 26.88
N LEU A 75 -1.04 -18.92 28.20
CA LEU A 75 -0.94 -20.01 29.19
C LEU A 75 -2.29 -20.70 29.45
N GLY A 76 -3.40 -19.97 29.32
CA GLY A 76 -4.74 -20.53 29.45
C GLY A 76 -5.76 -19.52 29.96
N VAL A 77 -6.91 -20.05 30.41
CA VAL A 77 -7.95 -19.29 31.11
C VAL A 77 -7.89 -19.67 32.59
N GLU A 78 -7.94 -18.67 33.47
CA GLU A 78 -7.97 -18.82 34.92
C GLU A 78 -9.26 -18.22 35.49
N ASP A 79 -9.77 -18.75 36.60
CA ASP A 79 -10.92 -18.18 37.30
C ASP A 79 -10.49 -17.08 38.26
N LEU A 80 -11.20 -15.95 38.22
CA LEU A 80 -11.10 -14.91 39.24
C LEU A 80 -12.07 -15.25 40.37
N LEU A 81 -11.53 -15.67 41.51
CA LEU A 81 -12.32 -16.10 42.66
C LEU A 81 -12.73 -14.94 43.57
N GLY A 82 -13.98 -14.98 44.04
CA GLY A 82 -14.49 -14.09 45.08
C GLY A 82 -14.04 -14.50 46.48
N PRO A 83 -14.40 -13.71 47.51
CA PRO A 83 -14.06 -14.01 48.91
C PRO A 83 -14.63 -15.33 49.44
N ASP A 84 -15.70 -15.83 48.82
CA ASP A 84 -16.34 -17.11 49.10
C ASP A 84 -15.71 -18.29 48.34
N GLY A 85 -14.70 -18.03 47.51
CA GLY A 85 -14.04 -19.02 46.67
C GLY A 85 -14.80 -19.38 45.39
N ALA A 86 -15.92 -18.72 45.10
CA ALA A 86 -16.67 -18.94 43.87
C ALA A 86 -16.09 -18.11 42.70
N PRO A 87 -16.09 -18.62 41.46
CA PRO A 87 -15.70 -17.83 40.30
C PRO A 87 -16.62 -16.62 40.09
N THR A 88 -16.01 -15.43 40.19
CA THR A 88 -16.65 -14.14 39.94
C THR A 88 -16.45 -13.67 38.50
N ASP A 89 -15.34 -14.03 37.88
CA ASP A 89 -15.06 -13.78 36.46
C ASP A 89 -13.96 -14.72 35.94
N HIS A 90 -13.50 -14.50 34.70
CA HIS A 90 -12.44 -15.27 34.07
C HIS A 90 -11.33 -14.36 33.52
N LEU A 91 -10.08 -14.84 33.56
CA LEU A 91 -8.88 -14.14 33.15
C LEU A 91 -8.18 -14.91 32.04
N VAL A 92 -7.66 -14.22 31.03
CA VAL A 92 -6.66 -14.80 30.13
C VAL A 92 -5.29 -14.66 30.78
N ALA A 93 -4.62 -15.77 31.05
CA ALA A 93 -3.28 -15.80 31.63
C ALA A 93 -2.22 -15.87 30.52
N MET A 94 -1.28 -14.93 30.53
CA MET A 94 -0.27 -14.77 29.50
C MET A 94 1.12 -14.57 30.11
N ARG A 95 2.16 -14.97 29.38
CA ARG A 95 3.54 -14.60 29.69
C ARG A 95 3.76 -13.12 29.35
N LEU A 96 4.42 -12.38 30.25
CA LEU A 96 4.82 -11.01 30.00
C LEU A 96 5.88 -10.96 28.90
N LEU A 97 5.64 -10.15 27.87
CA LEU A 97 6.58 -9.91 26.78
C LEU A 97 7.31 -8.57 26.98
N PRO A 98 8.63 -8.52 26.71
CA PRO A 98 9.42 -7.31 26.94
C PRO A 98 9.03 -6.21 25.95
N ALA A 99 8.57 -5.06 26.47
CA ALA A 99 8.13 -3.92 25.66
C ALA A 99 9.23 -3.36 24.75
N SER A 100 10.50 -3.53 25.12
CA SER A 100 11.67 -3.17 24.31
C SER A 100 11.82 -4.01 23.04
N ARG A 101 11.14 -5.17 22.96
CA ARG A 101 11.15 -6.08 21.81
C ARG A 101 9.90 -5.98 20.94
N ARG A 102 8.96 -5.11 21.30
CA ARG A 102 7.78 -4.80 20.48
C ARG A 102 8.22 -4.19 19.15
N LEU A 103 7.64 -4.64 18.04
CA LEU A 103 8.03 -4.22 16.69
C LEU A 103 7.90 -2.71 16.53
N SER A 104 6.82 -2.10 17.03
CA SER A 104 6.64 -0.65 16.99
C SER A 104 7.75 0.12 17.75
N THR A 105 8.27 -0.44 18.85
CA THR A 105 9.41 0.14 19.59
C THR A 105 10.68 0.07 18.75
N LEU A 106 10.94 -1.08 18.12
CA LEU A 106 12.13 -1.28 17.28
C LEU A 106 12.14 -0.37 16.06
N VAL A 107 10.99 -0.21 15.39
CA VAL A 107 10.84 0.69 14.24
C VAL A 107 11.07 2.14 14.65
N ARG A 108 10.43 2.61 15.74
CA ARG A 108 10.64 3.98 16.24
C ARG A 108 12.10 4.24 16.66
N ALA A 109 12.81 3.21 17.12
CA ALA A 109 14.23 3.29 17.46
C ALA A 109 15.15 3.25 16.22
N GLY A 110 14.61 3.13 15.00
CA GLY A 110 15.40 3.02 13.76
C GLY A 110 16.19 1.72 13.64
N THR A 111 15.77 0.66 14.35
CA THR A 111 16.40 -0.67 14.23
C THR A 111 16.05 -1.26 12.86
N ASP A 112 17.02 -1.91 12.19
CA ASP A 112 16.71 -2.65 10.96
C ASP A 112 15.82 -3.87 11.30
N VAL A 113 14.56 -3.78 10.87
CA VAL A 113 13.54 -4.81 11.10
C VAL A 113 13.34 -5.74 9.90
N THR A 114 14.14 -5.62 8.84
CA THR A 114 13.97 -6.39 7.59
C THR A 114 13.87 -7.91 7.85
N GLY A 115 14.77 -8.47 8.66
CA GLY A 115 14.75 -9.89 9.02
C GLY A 115 13.55 -10.28 9.88
N ILE A 116 13.09 -9.38 10.76
CA ILE A 116 11.92 -9.59 11.62
C ILE A 116 10.64 -9.63 10.78
N VAL A 117 10.50 -8.67 9.87
CA VAL A 117 9.37 -8.58 8.95
C VAL A 117 9.31 -9.80 8.01
N THR A 118 10.46 -10.30 7.58
CA THR A 118 10.55 -11.54 6.79
C THR A 118 10.04 -12.75 7.58
N ASP A 119 10.40 -12.90 8.86
CA ASP A 119 9.88 -13.98 9.73
C ASP A 119 8.37 -13.85 9.95
N ILE A 120 7.87 -12.62 10.17
CA ILE A 120 6.44 -12.35 10.31
C ILE A 120 5.69 -12.76 9.05
N ALA A 121 6.16 -12.35 7.86
CA ALA A 121 5.55 -12.71 6.58
C ALA A 121 5.36 -14.22 6.43
N ARG A 122 6.40 -15.01 6.77
CA ARG A 122 6.37 -16.47 6.72
C ARG A 122 5.39 -17.09 7.71
N ARG A 123 5.32 -16.56 8.93
CA ARG A 123 4.38 -17.04 9.96
C ARG A 123 2.94 -16.78 9.55
N ILE A 124 2.66 -15.61 9.00
CA ILE A 124 1.33 -15.24 8.48
C ILE A 124 0.97 -16.06 7.24
N ALA A 125 1.90 -16.25 6.30
CA ALA A 125 1.71 -17.17 5.18
C ALA A 125 1.36 -18.59 5.67
N GLY A 126 2.06 -19.08 6.69
CA GLY A 126 1.76 -20.37 7.32
C GLY A 126 0.38 -20.42 7.99
N LEU A 127 -0.05 -19.34 8.66
CA LEU A 127 -1.40 -19.22 9.22
C LEU A 127 -2.45 -19.32 8.10
N HIS A 128 -2.31 -18.50 7.05
CA HIS A 128 -3.23 -18.43 5.92
C HIS A 128 -3.30 -19.76 5.16
N ALA A 129 -2.18 -20.47 5.00
CA ALA A 129 -2.17 -21.79 4.37
C ALA A 129 -2.99 -22.86 5.14
N ARG A 130 -3.15 -22.69 6.45
CA ARG A 130 -3.96 -23.59 7.30
C ARG A 130 -5.41 -23.13 7.47
N SER A 131 -5.79 -22.05 6.79
CA SER A 131 -7.13 -21.49 6.91
C SER A 131 -8.21 -22.48 6.42
N PRO A 132 -9.36 -22.59 7.12
CA PRO A 132 -10.49 -23.36 6.62
C PRO A 132 -10.93 -22.86 5.24
N ARG A 133 -11.29 -23.80 4.36
CA ARG A 133 -11.86 -23.52 3.05
C ARG A 133 -13.34 -23.80 3.10
N SER A 134 -14.16 -22.76 3.04
CA SER A 134 -15.61 -22.87 3.06
C SER A 134 -16.25 -21.70 2.33
N ASP A 135 -17.46 -21.91 1.80
CA ASP A 135 -18.23 -20.88 1.12
C ASP A 135 -18.39 -19.62 2.00
N ALA A 136 -18.53 -19.79 3.32
CA ALA A 136 -18.64 -18.69 4.27
C ALA A 136 -17.35 -17.86 4.38
N VAL A 137 -16.17 -18.46 4.18
CA VAL A 137 -14.89 -17.72 4.11
C VAL A 137 -14.74 -17.07 2.74
N ASP A 138 -15.06 -17.79 1.67
CA ASP A 138 -14.95 -17.32 0.29
C ASP A 138 -15.84 -16.10 0.02
N GLU A 139 -17.06 -16.09 0.54
CA GLU A 139 -17.97 -14.93 0.49
C GLU A 139 -17.34 -13.66 1.06
N ARG A 140 -16.48 -13.78 2.09
CA ARG A 140 -15.79 -12.65 2.73
C ARG A 140 -14.63 -12.10 1.91
N GLY A 141 -14.15 -12.85 0.92
CA GLY A 141 -13.14 -12.38 -0.04
C GLY A 141 -13.72 -11.62 -1.24
N SER A 142 -15.04 -11.55 -1.36
CA SER A 142 -15.71 -10.92 -2.52
C SER A 142 -15.60 -9.39 -2.53
N ALA A 143 -15.76 -8.80 -3.72
CA ALA A 143 -15.84 -7.35 -3.88
C ALA A 143 -17.01 -6.73 -3.11
N ASP A 144 -18.16 -7.40 -3.08
CA ASP A 144 -19.37 -6.95 -2.38
C ASP A 144 -19.17 -6.96 -0.85
N ALA A 145 -18.48 -7.98 -0.32
CA ALA A 145 -18.13 -8.01 1.09
C ALA A 145 -17.18 -6.86 1.46
N LEU A 146 -16.19 -6.58 0.61
CA LEU A 146 -15.27 -5.44 0.82
C LEU A 146 -16.00 -4.09 0.72
N ASP A 147 -16.92 -3.92 -0.24
CA ASP A 147 -17.75 -2.71 -0.35
C ASP A 147 -18.60 -2.50 0.91
N ALA A 148 -19.21 -3.57 1.44
CA ALA A 148 -19.97 -3.52 2.68
C ALA A 148 -19.08 -3.08 3.86
N LEU A 149 -17.87 -3.62 3.97
CA LEU A 149 -16.91 -3.22 5.01
C LEU A 149 -16.54 -1.72 4.91
N TRP A 150 -16.34 -1.20 3.70
CA TRP A 150 -16.12 0.23 3.48
C TRP A 150 -17.32 1.07 3.94
N ARG A 151 -18.52 0.71 3.50
CA ARG A 151 -19.76 1.43 3.87
C ARG A 151 -19.97 1.43 5.37
N ASP A 152 -19.88 0.27 6.02
CA ASP A 152 -20.11 0.15 7.46
C ASP A 152 -19.12 0.99 8.29
N ASN A 153 -17.84 1.01 7.90
CA ASN A 153 -16.83 1.81 8.60
C ASN A 153 -17.04 3.31 8.40
N LEU A 154 -17.32 3.75 7.17
CA LEU A 154 -17.48 5.16 6.84
C LEU A 154 -18.82 5.72 7.35
N ASP A 155 -19.92 4.96 7.25
CA ASP A 155 -21.23 5.35 7.77
C ASP A 155 -21.17 5.52 9.30
N HIS A 156 -20.49 4.60 10.00
CA HIS A 156 -20.26 4.74 11.42
C HIS A 156 -19.39 5.97 11.71
N LEU A 157 -18.26 6.15 11.02
CA LEU A 157 -17.40 7.31 11.22
C LEU A 157 -18.16 8.64 11.03
N ASP A 158 -19.00 8.73 10.01
CA ASP A 158 -19.84 9.90 9.71
C ASP A 158 -20.85 10.16 10.84
N SER A 159 -21.43 9.09 11.42
CA SER A 159 -22.37 9.20 12.54
C SER A 159 -21.76 9.74 13.84
N LEU A 160 -20.42 9.68 14.00
CA LEU A 160 -19.70 10.21 15.17
C LEU A 160 -19.57 11.74 15.17
N ALA A 161 -19.92 12.41 14.06
CA ALA A 161 -20.00 13.88 13.95
C ALA A 161 -18.74 14.64 14.43
N LEU A 162 -17.55 14.20 13.99
CA LEU A 162 -16.24 14.73 14.41
C LEU A 162 -15.82 16.09 13.79
N GLY A 163 -16.69 16.67 12.96
CA GLY A 163 -16.46 17.93 12.24
C GLY A 163 -16.41 17.79 10.72
N ASP A 164 -16.61 18.91 10.02
CA ASP A 164 -16.71 18.98 8.55
C ASP A 164 -15.43 18.53 7.83
N ASP A 165 -14.27 18.73 8.45
CA ASP A 165 -12.97 18.30 7.95
C ASP A 165 -12.81 16.77 7.91
N VAL A 166 -13.41 16.06 8.87
CA VAL A 166 -13.49 14.59 8.88
C VAL A 166 -14.52 14.10 7.88
N ALA A 167 -15.70 14.73 7.82
CA ALA A 167 -16.76 14.38 6.87
C ALA A 167 -16.30 14.51 5.41
N ARG A 168 -15.56 15.58 5.08
CA ARG A 168 -14.98 15.78 3.73
C ARG A 168 -14.02 14.65 3.35
N ARG A 169 -13.14 14.24 4.27
CA ARG A 169 -12.21 13.12 4.05
C ARG A 169 -12.95 11.81 3.87
N SER A 170 -13.93 11.52 4.74
CA SER A 170 -14.78 10.33 4.64
C SER A 170 -15.47 10.24 3.26
N HIS A 171 -16.03 11.36 2.78
CA HIS A 171 -16.64 11.42 1.46
C HIS A 171 -15.64 11.16 0.32
N GLU A 172 -14.46 11.77 0.37
CA GLU A 172 -13.41 11.56 -0.63
C GLU A 172 -12.92 10.10 -0.63
N ILE A 173 -12.65 9.54 0.55
CA ILE A 173 -12.28 8.14 0.74
C ILE A 173 -13.34 7.22 0.13
N ARG A 174 -14.63 7.48 0.40
CA ARG A 174 -15.75 6.69 -0.14
C ARG A 174 -15.74 6.67 -1.66
N SER A 175 -15.55 7.83 -2.28
CA SER A 175 -15.49 7.97 -3.74
C SER A 175 -14.32 7.18 -4.33
N LEU A 176 -13.12 7.33 -3.76
CA LEU A 176 -11.93 6.64 -4.25
C LEU A 176 -11.97 5.13 -4.03
N ALA A 177 -12.51 4.68 -2.89
CA ALA A 177 -12.69 3.26 -2.60
C ALA A 177 -13.67 2.62 -3.61
N ALA A 178 -14.82 3.25 -3.84
CA ALA A 178 -15.81 2.77 -4.81
C ALA A 178 -15.27 2.75 -6.25
N GLN A 179 -14.50 3.78 -6.65
CA GLN A 179 -13.85 3.84 -7.96
C GLN A 179 -12.87 2.68 -8.18
N PHE A 180 -12.14 2.26 -7.14
CA PHE A 180 -11.28 1.09 -7.22
C PHE A 180 -12.11 -0.20 -7.42
N LEU A 181 -13.21 -0.38 -6.70
CA LEU A 181 -14.01 -1.61 -6.86
C LEU A 181 -14.71 -1.68 -8.23
N ALA A 182 -15.11 -0.52 -8.77
CA ALA A 182 -15.78 -0.42 -10.05
C ALA A 182 -14.91 -0.95 -11.21
N GLY A 183 -15.40 -2.00 -11.88
CA GLY A 183 -14.73 -2.63 -13.02
C GLY A 183 -13.67 -3.68 -12.64
N ARG A 184 -13.55 -4.04 -11.36
CA ARG A 184 -12.56 -5.01 -10.85
C ARG A 184 -13.17 -6.28 -10.27
N GLY A 185 -14.42 -6.58 -10.59
CA GLY A 185 -15.06 -7.87 -10.27
C GLY A 185 -14.18 -9.09 -10.61
N PRO A 186 -13.59 -9.18 -11.82
CA PRO A 186 -12.72 -10.29 -12.20
C PRO A 186 -11.50 -10.48 -11.29
N LEU A 187 -10.95 -9.40 -10.70
CA LEU A 187 -9.86 -9.51 -9.72
C LEU A 187 -10.31 -10.26 -8.48
N PHE A 188 -11.44 -9.87 -7.87
CA PHE A 188 -11.91 -10.50 -6.64
C PHE A 188 -12.43 -11.91 -6.88
N GLU A 189 -13.11 -12.16 -8.01
CA GLU A 189 -13.51 -13.51 -8.43
C GLU A 189 -12.30 -14.44 -8.55
N TRP A 190 -11.23 -13.98 -9.21
CA TRP A 190 -9.99 -14.74 -9.33
C TRP A 190 -9.33 -14.98 -7.97
N ARG A 191 -9.29 -13.97 -7.10
CA ARG A 191 -8.69 -14.10 -5.76
C ARG A 191 -9.43 -15.11 -4.89
N VAL A 192 -10.76 -15.11 -4.92
CA VAL A 192 -11.56 -16.13 -4.24
C VAL A 192 -11.30 -17.52 -4.82
N ALA A 193 -11.33 -17.66 -6.15
CA ALA A 193 -11.07 -18.93 -6.83
C ALA A 193 -9.65 -19.49 -6.57
N ASP A 194 -8.66 -18.62 -6.39
CA ASP A 194 -7.28 -18.97 -6.06
C ASP A 194 -7.07 -19.19 -4.55
N GLY A 195 -8.14 -19.20 -3.76
CA GLY A 195 -8.08 -19.45 -2.32
C GLY A 195 -7.36 -18.35 -1.54
N ARG A 196 -7.54 -17.08 -1.94
CA ARG A 196 -7.01 -15.93 -1.21
C ARG A 196 -7.95 -15.43 -0.11
N ALA A 197 -9.20 -15.89 -0.08
CA ALA A 197 -10.05 -15.73 1.09
C ALA A 197 -9.57 -16.65 2.23
N VAL A 198 -9.30 -16.07 3.39
CA VAL A 198 -8.77 -16.76 4.56
C VAL A 198 -9.39 -16.20 5.84
N ASP A 199 -9.53 -17.11 6.79
CA ASP A 199 -9.63 -16.82 8.20
C ASP A 199 -8.28 -16.37 8.79
N GLY A 200 -8.04 -15.04 8.81
CA GLY A 200 -6.74 -14.43 9.15
C GLY A 200 -6.56 -14.09 10.63
N HIS A 201 -5.68 -13.10 10.89
CA HIS A 201 -5.44 -12.50 12.20
C HIS A 201 -6.49 -11.46 12.59
N GLY A 202 -6.89 -10.60 11.66
CA GLY A 202 -7.94 -9.58 11.82
C GLY A 202 -7.45 -8.22 12.34
N ASP A 203 -6.40 -8.17 13.17
CA ASP A 203 -5.84 -6.92 13.74
C ASP A 203 -4.30 -6.97 13.86
N LEU A 204 -3.59 -7.17 12.74
CA LEU A 204 -2.13 -7.38 12.75
C LEU A 204 -1.35 -6.07 12.96
N MET A 205 -1.23 -5.61 14.20
CA MET A 205 -0.60 -4.35 14.59
C MET A 205 0.85 -4.52 15.05
N ALA A 206 1.72 -3.54 14.78
CA ALA A 206 3.13 -3.61 15.22
C ALA A 206 3.28 -3.50 16.75
N ASP A 207 2.27 -2.98 17.45
CA ASP A 207 2.25 -2.94 18.91
C ASP A 207 2.04 -4.33 19.55
N ASP A 208 1.50 -5.28 18.78
CA ASP A 208 1.14 -6.64 19.21
C ASP A 208 2.05 -7.72 18.62
N ILE A 209 3.21 -7.29 18.09
CA ILE A 209 4.24 -8.18 17.58
C ILE A 209 5.53 -7.98 18.37
N PHE A 210 6.09 -9.07 18.88
CA PHE A 210 7.31 -9.07 19.69
C PHE A 210 8.39 -9.89 19.01
N ALA A 211 9.51 -9.26 18.68
CA ALA A 211 10.64 -9.90 18.05
C ALA A 211 11.53 -10.56 19.12
N LEU A 212 11.38 -11.85 19.38
CA LEU A 212 12.21 -12.58 20.34
C LEU A 212 13.40 -13.25 19.63
N PRO A 213 14.47 -13.66 20.36
CA PRO A 213 15.64 -14.31 19.75
C PRO A 213 15.32 -15.58 18.96
N ASP A 214 14.24 -16.29 19.31
CA ASP A 214 13.76 -17.52 18.69
C ASP A 214 12.60 -17.29 17.69
N GLY A 215 12.34 -16.03 17.33
CA GLY A 215 11.37 -15.63 16.31
C GLY A 215 10.21 -14.79 16.86
N ALA A 216 9.41 -14.23 15.95
CA ALA A 216 8.33 -13.33 16.30
C ALA A 216 7.20 -14.05 17.05
N ARG A 217 6.61 -13.35 18.03
CA ARG A 217 5.32 -13.69 18.64
C ARG A 217 4.33 -12.62 18.24
N ILE A 218 3.23 -13.06 17.66
CA ILE A 218 2.15 -12.22 17.16
C ILE A 218 0.94 -12.55 18.05
N ILE A 219 0.39 -11.52 18.69
CA ILE A 219 -0.68 -11.64 19.67
C ILE A 219 -1.85 -10.72 19.29
N ASP A 220 -2.92 -10.76 20.08
CA ASP A 220 -4.14 -9.96 19.92
C ASP A 220 -4.90 -10.20 18.60
N CYS A 221 -4.97 -11.47 18.19
CA CYS A 221 -5.83 -11.91 17.10
C CYS A 221 -7.31 -11.67 17.42
N LEU A 222 -8.05 -11.14 16.43
CA LEU A 222 -9.44 -10.70 16.56
C LEU A 222 -10.37 -11.84 17.01
N GLU A 223 -10.82 -11.82 18.26
CA GLU A 223 -11.47 -12.96 18.89
C GLU A 223 -12.99 -12.86 18.99
N PHE A 224 -13.64 -11.78 18.56
CA PHE A 224 -15.07 -11.59 18.81
C PHE A 224 -15.96 -11.69 17.57
N ASP A 225 -15.40 -11.57 16.36
CA ASP A 225 -16.18 -11.63 15.12
C ASP A 225 -15.40 -12.32 13.99
N ASP A 226 -15.87 -13.49 13.56
CA ASP A 226 -15.27 -14.22 12.43
C ASP A 226 -15.46 -13.52 11.10
N ALA A 227 -16.57 -12.81 10.92
CA ALA A 227 -16.84 -12.11 9.67
C ALA A 227 -15.86 -10.95 9.44
N LEU A 228 -15.32 -10.37 10.51
CA LEU A 228 -14.30 -9.32 10.45
C LEU A 228 -12.87 -9.88 10.37
N ARG A 229 -12.67 -11.13 10.81
CA ARG A 229 -11.37 -11.82 10.75
C ARG A 229 -11.16 -12.56 9.43
N CYS A 230 -12.24 -13.05 8.82
CA CYS A 230 -12.24 -13.64 7.49
C CYS A 230 -12.23 -12.57 6.40
N GLY A 231 -11.45 -12.79 5.35
CA GLY A 231 -11.40 -11.90 4.19
C GLY A 231 -10.20 -12.22 3.30
N ASP A 232 -9.83 -11.31 2.42
CA ASP A 232 -8.64 -11.49 1.61
C ASP A 232 -7.36 -11.57 2.46
N ALA A 233 -6.48 -12.52 2.16
CA ALA A 233 -5.26 -12.75 2.89
C ALA A 233 -4.30 -11.54 2.86
N MET A 234 -4.26 -10.81 1.74
CA MET A 234 -3.48 -9.57 1.66
C MET A 234 -4.13 -8.45 2.46
N MET A 235 -5.45 -8.46 2.66
CA MET A 235 -6.12 -7.49 3.54
C MET A 235 -5.76 -7.70 5.02
N ASP A 236 -5.44 -8.92 5.43
CA ASP A 236 -4.91 -9.21 6.77
C ASP A 236 -3.46 -8.68 6.91
N VAL A 237 -2.60 -8.98 5.93
CA VAL A 237 -1.21 -8.47 5.87
C VAL A 237 -1.17 -6.95 5.81
N ALA A 238 -2.09 -6.33 5.08
CA ALA A 238 -2.18 -4.89 4.88
C ALA A 238 -2.34 -4.11 6.19
N PHE A 239 -2.81 -4.74 7.26
CA PHE A 239 -2.88 -4.12 8.59
C PHE A 239 -1.48 -3.76 9.10
N LEU A 240 -0.53 -4.68 8.99
CA LEU A 240 0.85 -4.43 9.41
C LEU A 240 1.58 -3.52 8.42
N VAL A 241 1.29 -3.63 7.11
CA VAL A 241 1.82 -2.70 6.10
C VAL A 241 1.42 -1.25 6.43
N MET A 242 0.14 -1.04 6.74
CA MET A 242 -0.38 0.26 7.18
C MET A 242 0.36 0.78 8.40
N ASP A 243 0.55 -0.08 9.41
CA ASP A 243 1.16 0.35 10.66
C ASP A 243 2.67 0.61 10.54
N LEU A 244 3.40 -0.17 9.73
CA LEU A 244 4.81 0.06 9.41
C LEU A 244 5.01 1.38 8.65
N ASP A 245 4.15 1.68 7.68
CA ASP A 245 4.23 2.95 6.94
C ASP A 245 3.93 4.14 7.86
N ARG A 246 2.89 4.03 8.69
CA ARG A 246 2.57 5.03 9.73
C ARG A 246 3.73 5.26 10.71
N LEU A 247 4.52 4.22 11.01
CA LEU A 247 5.70 4.31 11.86
C LEU A 247 6.94 4.87 11.13
N GLY A 248 6.84 5.14 9.83
CA GLY A 248 7.89 5.76 9.01
C GLY A 248 8.79 4.77 8.28
N ASP A 249 8.47 3.46 8.27
CA ASP A 249 9.26 2.43 7.59
C ASP A 249 8.51 1.74 6.44
N ARG A 250 8.19 2.54 5.42
CA ARG A 250 7.61 2.07 4.14
C ARG A 250 8.46 1.00 3.45
N ARG A 251 9.78 0.97 3.70
CA ARG A 251 10.67 -0.06 3.14
C ARG A 251 10.38 -1.41 3.78
N ALA A 252 10.28 -1.48 5.10
CA ALA A 252 9.85 -2.69 5.79
C ALA A 252 8.44 -3.12 5.33
N ALA A 253 7.53 -2.16 5.13
CA ALA A 253 6.19 -2.43 4.59
C ALA A 253 6.24 -3.10 3.20
N ARG A 254 7.11 -2.63 2.28
CA ARG A 254 7.33 -3.28 0.97
C ARG A 254 7.93 -4.68 1.11
N VAL A 255 8.94 -4.86 1.96
CA VAL A 255 9.57 -6.17 2.22
C VAL A 255 8.55 -7.19 2.73
N LEU A 256 7.63 -6.76 3.62
CA LEU A 256 6.55 -7.61 4.12
C LEU A 256 5.69 -8.16 2.97
N VAL A 257 5.24 -7.27 2.08
CA VAL A 257 4.40 -7.62 0.93
C VAL A 257 5.15 -8.53 -0.02
N ASP A 258 6.36 -8.16 -0.43
CA ASP A 258 7.16 -8.94 -1.39
C ASP A 258 7.47 -10.34 -0.83
N THR A 259 7.83 -10.44 0.45
CA THR A 259 8.10 -11.73 1.10
C THR A 259 6.82 -12.57 1.16
N TYR A 260 5.69 -11.98 1.58
CA TYR A 260 4.43 -12.71 1.67
C TYR A 260 3.98 -13.23 0.30
N CYS A 261 4.03 -12.39 -0.74
CA CYS A 261 3.70 -12.78 -2.11
C CYS A 261 4.62 -13.89 -2.62
N ALA A 262 5.93 -13.83 -2.34
CA ALA A 262 6.88 -14.87 -2.72
C ALA A 262 6.62 -16.21 -2.02
N GLU A 263 6.32 -16.19 -0.71
CA GLU A 263 6.06 -17.40 0.08
C GLU A 263 4.72 -18.07 -0.28
N THR A 264 3.72 -17.30 -0.71
CA THR A 264 2.38 -17.79 -1.02
C THR A 264 2.09 -17.93 -2.51
N GLY A 265 3.01 -17.49 -3.37
CA GLY A 265 2.78 -17.38 -4.81
C GLY A 265 1.59 -16.48 -5.16
N ASP A 266 1.26 -15.49 -4.33
CA ASP A 266 0.17 -14.53 -4.57
C ASP A 266 0.66 -13.39 -5.50
N PRO A 267 0.19 -13.30 -6.75
CA PRO A 267 0.49 -12.19 -7.66
C PRO A 267 -0.37 -10.96 -7.34
N CYS A 268 -0.51 -10.61 -6.05
CA CYS A 268 -1.38 -9.54 -5.62
C CYS A 268 -0.97 -8.19 -6.24
N PRO A 269 -1.86 -7.51 -6.97
CA PRO A 269 -1.55 -6.21 -7.56
C PRO A 269 -1.17 -5.18 -6.49
N THR A 270 -0.11 -4.43 -6.72
CA THR A 270 0.32 -3.34 -5.83
C THR A 270 -0.81 -2.34 -5.52
N ALA A 271 -1.68 -2.06 -6.50
CA ALA A 271 -2.82 -1.19 -6.31
C ALA A 271 -3.83 -1.75 -5.28
N LEU A 272 -4.06 -3.07 -5.30
CA LEU A 272 -4.93 -3.75 -4.34
C LEU A 272 -4.33 -3.73 -2.92
N VAL A 273 -3.01 -3.91 -2.80
CA VAL A 273 -2.31 -3.77 -1.52
C VAL A 273 -2.59 -2.40 -0.90
N HIS A 274 -2.40 -1.32 -1.66
CA HIS A 274 -2.67 0.03 -1.16
C HIS A 274 -4.16 0.26 -0.86
N HIS A 275 -5.08 -0.30 -1.64
CA HIS A 275 -6.51 -0.24 -1.34
C HIS A 275 -6.83 -0.88 0.03
N PHE A 276 -6.27 -2.06 0.30
CA PHE A 276 -6.43 -2.72 1.60
C PHE A 276 -5.76 -1.96 2.74
N VAL A 277 -4.59 -1.37 2.52
CA VAL A 277 -3.91 -0.52 3.51
C VAL A 277 -4.79 0.67 3.88
N ALA A 278 -5.40 1.33 2.90
CA ALA A 278 -6.31 2.43 3.13
C ALA A 278 -7.56 2.01 3.94
N TYR A 279 -8.13 0.84 3.61
CA TYR A 279 -9.24 0.28 4.39
C TYR A 279 -8.85 0.11 5.87
N ARG A 280 -7.69 -0.50 6.15
CA ARG A 280 -7.19 -0.69 7.52
C ARG A 280 -6.90 0.65 8.23
N ALA A 281 -6.41 1.65 7.50
CA ALA A 281 -6.24 2.99 8.04
C ALA A 281 -7.58 3.61 8.49
N VAL A 282 -8.67 3.42 7.73
CA VAL A 282 -10.02 3.87 8.13
C VAL A 282 -10.55 3.10 9.34
N VAL A 283 -10.34 1.79 9.41
CA VAL A 283 -10.68 0.99 10.61
C VAL A 283 -10.01 1.60 11.85
N ARG A 284 -8.72 1.96 11.75
CA ARG A 284 -8.01 2.62 12.87
C ARG A 284 -8.48 4.04 13.12
N ALA A 285 -8.81 4.82 12.08
CA ALA A 285 -9.39 6.16 12.24
C ALA A 285 -10.66 6.10 13.11
N LYS A 286 -11.54 5.12 12.84
CA LYS A 286 -12.77 4.90 13.61
C LYS A 286 -12.49 4.55 15.08
N VAL A 287 -11.50 3.71 15.36
CA VAL A 287 -11.10 3.39 16.75
C VAL A 287 -10.61 4.65 17.48
N TRP A 288 -9.81 5.50 16.82
CA TRP A 288 -9.36 6.77 17.40
C TRP A 288 -10.50 7.77 17.58
N ALA A 289 -11.46 7.81 16.66
CA ALA A 289 -12.68 8.60 16.79
C ALA A 289 -13.49 8.22 18.03
N LEU A 290 -13.69 6.92 18.27
CA LEU A 290 -14.39 6.43 19.46
C LEU A 290 -13.66 6.80 20.76
N ARG A 291 -12.32 6.71 20.79
CA ARG A 291 -11.52 7.17 21.94
C ARG A 291 -11.68 8.65 22.21
N HIS A 292 -11.74 9.47 21.16
CA HIS A 292 -11.97 10.90 21.31
C HIS A 292 -13.31 11.18 22.01
N LEU A 293 -14.37 10.49 21.62
CA LEU A 293 -15.68 10.59 22.28
C LEU A 293 -15.68 10.09 23.73
N GLN A 294 -14.70 9.26 24.11
CA GLN A 294 -14.47 8.83 25.49
C GLN A 294 -13.62 9.81 26.32
N GLY A 295 -13.29 10.98 25.76
CA GLY A 295 -12.56 12.06 26.44
C GLY A 295 -11.05 12.09 26.19
N ASP A 296 -10.54 11.30 25.24
CA ASP A 296 -9.13 11.33 24.82
C ASP A 296 -8.89 12.46 23.81
N GLU A 297 -8.56 13.65 24.28
CA GLU A 297 -8.40 14.85 23.44
C GLU A 297 -7.42 14.66 22.25
N PRO A 298 -6.21 14.10 22.42
CA PRO A 298 -5.31 13.80 21.30
C PRO A 298 -5.87 12.85 20.25
N ALA A 299 -6.86 12.03 20.59
CA ALA A 299 -7.36 10.97 19.71
C ALA A 299 -8.04 11.50 18.44
N ARG A 300 -8.56 12.74 18.43
CA ARG A 300 -9.13 13.33 17.21
C ARG A 300 -8.07 13.58 16.14
N ALA A 301 -6.96 14.23 16.51
CA ALA A 301 -5.83 14.44 15.59
C ALA A 301 -5.31 13.10 15.07
N ALA A 302 -5.20 12.14 15.99
CA ALA A 302 -4.83 10.77 15.69
C ALA A 302 -5.79 10.12 14.66
N ALA A 303 -7.10 10.37 14.73
CA ALA A 303 -8.06 9.86 13.74
C ALA A 303 -7.84 10.51 12.36
N ILE A 304 -7.61 11.83 12.32
CA ILE A 304 -7.35 12.59 11.08
C ILE A 304 -6.09 12.08 10.38
N ASP A 305 -4.99 11.86 11.11
CA ASP A 305 -3.74 11.30 10.54
C ASP A 305 -3.98 9.98 9.81
N ARG A 306 -4.91 9.16 10.32
CA ARG A 306 -5.27 7.86 9.71
C ARG A 306 -6.14 8.01 8.48
N LEU A 307 -7.00 9.02 8.42
CA LEU A 307 -7.75 9.36 7.21
C LEU A 307 -6.84 9.93 6.13
N ASP A 308 -5.86 10.74 6.49
CA ASP A 308 -4.86 11.26 5.56
C ASP A 308 -3.97 10.13 5.01
N LEU A 309 -3.58 9.16 5.86
CA LEU A 309 -2.90 7.93 5.42
C LEU A 309 -3.77 7.12 4.45
N ALA A 310 -5.08 6.99 4.72
CA ALA A 310 -6.01 6.31 3.83
C ALA A 310 -6.10 6.99 2.45
N LEU A 311 -6.16 8.33 2.42
CA LEU A 311 -6.17 9.10 1.18
C LEU A 311 -4.88 8.96 0.38
N ASP A 312 -3.69 9.00 1.02
CA ASP A 312 -2.40 8.76 0.34
C ASP A 312 -2.39 7.37 -0.32
N HIS A 313 -2.80 6.34 0.41
CA HIS A 313 -2.86 5.00 -0.15
C HIS A 313 -3.94 4.82 -1.21
N LEU A 314 -5.11 5.46 -1.09
CA LEU A 314 -6.13 5.42 -2.15
C LEU A 314 -5.66 6.13 -3.42
N ALA A 315 -4.84 7.17 -3.32
CA ALA A 315 -4.21 7.80 -4.48
C ALA A 315 -3.19 6.86 -5.15
N ARG A 316 -2.43 6.08 -4.37
CA ARG A 316 -1.50 5.04 -4.88
C ARG A 316 -2.20 3.77 -5.36
N ALA A 317 -3.40 3.52 -4.86
CA ALA A 317 -4.24 2.37 -5.22
C ALA A 317 -4.91 2.52 -6.59
N ARG A 318 -4.78 3.65 -7.28
CA ARG A 318 -5.39 3.86 -8.60
C ARG A 318 -4.60 3.12 -9.68
N PRO A 319 -5.19 2.13 -10.37
CA PRO A 319 -4.55 1.56 -11.55
C PRO A 319 -4.52 2.59 -12.67
N ARG A 320 -3.38 2.63 -13.37
CA ARG A 320 -3.10 3.64 -14.38
C ARG A 320 -2.91 3.01 -15.74
N LEU A 321 -3.58 3.55 -16.75
CA LEU A 321 -3.26 3.33 -18.14
C LEU A 321 -2.30 4.42 -18.59
N VAL A 322 -1.04 4.06 -18.84
CA VAL A 322 -0.04 5.02 -19.35
C VAL A 322 0.18 4.80 -20.84
N LEU A 323 -0.21 5.77 -21.66
CA LEU A 323 0.15 5.80 -23.08
C LEU A 323 1.50 6.49 -23.22
N VAL A 324 2.51 5.75 -23.69
CA VAL A 324 3.81 6.33 -24.04
C VAL A 324 3.96 6.26 -25.55
N GLY A 325 4.07 7.43 -26.19
CA GLY A 325 4.20 7.49 -27.64
C GLY A 325 5.11 8.57 -28.17
N GLY A 326 4.99 8.82 -29.47
CA GLY A 326 5.91 9.66 -30.23
C GLY A 326 6.47 8.94 -31.47
N ALA A 327 7.08 9.73 -32.35
CA ALA A 327 7.62 9.24 -33.61
C ALA A 327 8.77 8.23 -33.42
N SER A 328 9.05 7.45 -34.45
CA SER A 328 10.14 6.46 -34.40
C SER A 328 11.49 7.13 -34.06
N GLY A 329 12.23 6.55 -33.10
CA GLY A 329 13.48 7.14 -32.63
C GLY A 329 13.35 8.16 -31.50
N SER A 330 12.14 8.50 -31.05
CA SER A 330 11.92 9.47 -29.96
C SER A 330 12.23 8.95 -28.56
N GLY A 331 12.72 7.72 -28.40
CA GLY A 331 13.01 7.16 -27.08
C GLY A 331 11.81 6.56 -26.34
N LYS A 332 10.61 6.54 -26.96
CA LYS A 332 9.36 6.01 -26.37
C LYS A 332 9.50 4.66 -25.64
N SER A 333 10.18 3.68 -26.22
CA SER A 333 10.33 2.35 -25.61
C SER A 333 11.29 2.33 -24.42
N THR A 334 12.23 3.27 -24.38
CA THR A 334 13.10 3.48 -23.21
C THR A 334 12.30 4.14 -22.09
N THR A 335 11.54 5.19 -22.40
CA THR A 335 10.63 5.87 -21.47
C THR A 335 9.59 4.91 -20.91
N ALA A 336 8.93 4.10 -21.76
CA ALA A 336 7.91 3.14 -21.35
C ALA A 336 8.46 2.11 -20.35
N ARG A 337 9.69 1.62 -20.54
CA ARG A 337 10.34 0.71 -19.59
C ARG A 337 10.66 1.38 -18.26
N ALA A 338 11.14 2.62 -18.29
CA ALA A 338 11.43 3.38 -17.08
C ALA A 338 10.14 3.65 -16.28
N VAL A 339 9.06 4.06 -16.95
CA VAL A 339 7.73 4.24 -16.33
C VAL A 339 7.17 2.92 -15.79
N GLY A 340 7.29 1.82 -16.55
CA GLY A 340 6.88 0.50 -16.10
C GLY A 340 7.59 0.09 -14.81
N ALA A 341 8.89 0.36 -14.70
CA ALA A 341 9.65 0.10 -13.47
C ALA A 341 9.21 0.99 -12.29
N LEU A 342 8.93 2.28 -12.51
CA LEU A 342 8.44 3.19 -11.47
C LEU A 342 7.07 2.78 -10.91
N LEU A 343 6.19 2.25 -11.77
CA LEU A 343 4.83 1.87 -11.41
C LEU A 343 4.66 0.40 -11.01
N ASP A 344 5.72 -0.42 -11.11
CA ASP A 344 5.63 -1.88 -10.97
C ASP A 344 4.60 -2.47 -11.95
N ALA A 345 4.66 -2.00 -13.20
CA ALA A 345 3.63 -2.21 -14.23
C ALA A 345 4.20 -2.90 -15.48
N PRO A 346 3.47 -3.85 -16.09
CA PRO A 346 3.85 -4.40 -17.39
C PRO A 346 3.86 -3.35 -18.49
N VAL A 347 4.78 -3.52 -19.44
CA VAL A 347 4.88 -2.69 -20.64
C VAL A 347 4.46 -3.53 -21.85
N LEU A 348 3.28 -3.22 -22.41
CA LEU A 348 2.77 -3.85 -23.61
C LEU A 348 3.22 -3.03 -24.83
N ARG A 349 3.94 -3.67 -25.75
CA ARG A 349 4.50 -2.99 -26.92
C ARG A 349 3.76 -3.38 -28.19
N SER A 350 3.35 -2.39 -28.96
CA SER A 350 2.65 -2.58 -30.24
C SER A 350 3.41 -3.44 -31.24
N ASP A 351 4.75 -3.36 -31.29
CA ASP A 351 5.58 -4.16 -32.20
C ASP A 351 5.64 -5.64 -31.81
N VAL A 352 5.70 -5.94 -30.51
CA VAL A 352 5.62 -7.30 -29.97
C VAL A 352 4.23 -7.89 -30.23
N VAL A 353 3.17 -7.16 -29.86
CA VAL A 353 1.78 -7.59 -30.09
C VAL A 353 1.53 -7.85 -31.58
N ARG A 354 2.02 -6.97 -32.47
CA ARG A 354 1.91 -7.12 -33.91
C ARG A 354 2.56 -8.42 -34.41
N LYS A 355 3.73 -8.77 -33.89
CA LYS A 355 4.44 -10.01 -34.26
C LYS A 355 3.73 -11.27 -33.75
N GLU A 356 3.08 -11.19 -32.60
CA GLU A 356 2.37 -12.34 -32.01
C GLU A 356 1.05 -12.66 -32.72
N ILE A 357 0.29 -11.65 -33.17
CA ILE A 357 -1.03 -11.86 -33.76
C ILE A 357 -1.01 -12.08 -35.28
N LEU A 358 0.10 -11.76 -35.94
CA LEU A 358 0.24 -11.89 -37.39
C LEU A 358 0.91 -13.20 -37.78
N ALA A 359 0.41 -13.82 -38.86
CA ALA A 359 1.03 -14.99 -39.44
C ALA A 359 2.44 -14.65 -39.99
N PRO A 360 3.41 -15.58 -39.92
CA PRO A 360 4.72 -15.39 -40.51
C PRO A 360 4.62 -15.00 -42.01
N GLY A 361 5.33 -13.94 -42.42
CA GLY A 361 5.37 -13.47 -43.82
C GLY A 361 4.20 -12.56 -44.23
N ALA A 362 3.26 -12.25 -43.33
CA ALA A 362 2.23 -11.26 -43.58
C ALA A 362 2.81 -9.84 -43.54
N ASP A 363 2.47 -8.98 -44.51
CA ASP A 363 2.76 -7.54 -44.44
C ASP A 363 2.09 -6.89 -43.21
N PRO A 364 2.86 -6.47 -42.19
CA PRO A 364 2.28 -6.03 -40.93
C PRO A 364 1.70 -4.61 -40.97
N TYR A 365 1.91 -3.85 -42.06
CA TYR A 365 1.60 -2.41 -42.13
C TYR A 365 0.36 -2.06 -42.95
N THR A 366 -0.45 -3.04 -43.36
CA THR A 366 -1.78 -2.75 -43.93
C THR A 366 -2.68 -2.08 -42.89
N PRO A 367 -3.55 -1.12 -43.25
CA PRO A 367 -4.43 -0.43 -42.32
C PRO A 367 -5.23 -1.36 -41.39
N ASP A 368 -5.80 -2.44 -41.93
CA ASP A 368 -6.58 -3.40 -41.14
C ASP A 368 -5.75 -4.14 -40.07
N ARG A 369 -4.48 -4.45 -40.38
CA ARG A 369 -3.57 -5.15 -39.46
C ARG A 369 -3.01 -4.22 -38.39
N LEU A 370 -2.76 -2.96 -38.73
CA LEU A 370 -2.43 -1.92 -37.74
C LEU A 370 -3.60 -1.72 -36.78
N ALA A 371 -4.81 -1.53 -37.30
CA ALA A 371 -6.02 -1.41 -36.49
C ALA A 371 -6.24 -2.65 -35.59
N ALA A 372 -6.00 -3.86 -36.10
CA ALA A 372 -6.07 -5.09 -35.30
C ALA A 372 -5.01 -5.13 -34.19
N THR A 373 -3.78 -4.68 -34.46
CA THR A 373 -2.69 -4.58 -33.47
C THR A 373 -3.07 -3.64 -32.33
N TYR A 374 -3.55 -2.44 -32.64
CA TYR A 374 -3.95 -1.48 -31.60
C TYR A 374 -5.17 -1.95 -30.82
N ARG A 375 -6.13 -2.60 -31.48
CA ARG A 375 -7.28 -3.20 -30.80
C ARG A 375 -6.84 -4.27 -29.80
N GLU A 376 -5.91 -5.14 -30.20
CA GLU A 376 -5.37 -6.17 -29.31
C GLU A 376 -4.54 -5.58 -28.16
N LEU A 377 -3.70 -4.57 -28.45
CA LEU A 377 -2.91 -3.87 -27.45
C LEU A 377 -3.82 -3.25 -26.36
N VAL A 378 -4.89 -2.56 -26.78
CA VAL A 378 -5.88 -1.97 -25.88
C VAL A 378 -6.67 -3.04 -25.13
N ARG A 379 -7.03 -4.16 -25.79
CA ARG A 379 -7.73 -5.29 -25.14
C ARG A 379 -6.90 -5.87 -24.01
N ARG A 380 -5.63 -6.20 -24.24
CA ARG A 380 -4.70 -6.70 -23.21
C ARG A 380 -4.47 -5.68 -22.11
N GLY A 381 -4.34 -4.41 -22.45
CA GLY A 381 -4.26 -3.32 -21.47
C GLY A 381 -5.49 -3.27 -20.56
N ALA A 382 -6.70 -3.44 -21.11
CA ALA A 382 -7.93 -3.47 -20.32
C ALA A 382 -7.99 -4.67 -19.36
N GLU A 383 -7.44 -5.83 -19.75
CA GLU A 383 -7.35 -7.01 -18.87
C GLU A 383 -6.42 -6.74 -17.67
N GLU A 384 -5.27 -6.11 -17.89
CA GLU A 384 -4.38 -5.68 -16.81
C GLU A 384 -5.09 -4.73 -15.83
N LEU A 385 -5.80 -3.73 -16.34
CA LEU A 385 -6.55 -2.77 -15.52
C LEU A 385 -7.69 -3.41 -14.72
N ALA A 386 -8.45 -4.33 -15.35
CA ALA A 386 -9.53 -5.07 -14.70
C ALA A 386 -8.99 -6.01 -13.61
N SER A 387 -7.76 -6.50 -13.76
CA SER A 387 -7.03 -7.24 -12.73
C SER A 387 -6.38 -6.34 -11.67
N GLY A 388 -6.65 -5.02 -11.68
CA GLY A 388 -6.13 -4.06 -10.70
C GLY A 388 -4.67 -3.67 -10.91
N ARG A 389 -4.04 -4.00 -12.05
CA ARG A 389 -2.66 -3.60 -12.35
C ARG A 389 -2.64 -2.35 -13.21
N SER A 390 -1.71 -1.43 -12.93
CA SER A 390 -1.34 -0.38 -13.88
C SER A 390 -0.68 -1.02 -15.10
N VAL A 391 -0.76 -0.38 -16.26
CA VAL A 391 -0.17 -0.89 -17.51
C VAL A 391 0.34 0.24 -18.38
N VAL A 392 1.50 0.04 -18.99
CA VAL A 392 2.07 0.98 -19.96
C VAL A 392 1.87 0.43 -21.37
N LEU A 393 1.26 1.22 -22.26
CA LEU A 393 1.13 0.88 -23.68
C LEU A 393 2.12 1.70 -24.52
N ASP A 394 3.13 1.01 -25.06
CA ASP A 394 4.18 1.56 -25.93
C ASP A 394 3.80 1.40 -27.41
N ALA A 395 3.38 2.51 -28.02
CA ALA A 395 3.05 2.60 -29.44
C ALA A 395 3.35 4.01 -29.96
N THR A 396 3.22 4.24 -31.26
CA THR A 396 3.47 5.59 -31.81
C THR A 396 2.33 6.55 -31.51
N TRP A 397 1.09 6.06 -31.36
CA TRP A 397 -0.10 6.84 -30.98
C TRP A 397 -0.41 8.03 -31.90
N LEU A 398 -0.16 7.87 -33.21
CA LEU A 398 -0.27 8.96 -34.19
C LEU A 398 -1.72 9.28 -34.57
N ASP A 399 -2.61 8.28 -34.52
CA ASP A 399 -4.03 8.42 -34.85
C ASP A 399 -4.86 8.75 -33.58
N PRO A 400 -5.61 9.86 -33.55
CA PRO A 400 -6.52 10.18 -32.46
C PRO A 400 -7.55 9.07 -32.15
N ALA A 401 -7.99 8.30 -33.15
CA ALA A 401 -8.96 7.23 -32.95
C ALA A 401 -8.38 6.09 -32.07
N GLU A 402 -7.10 5.76 -32.25
CA GLU A 402 -6.40 4.76 -31.44
C GLU A 402 -6.26 5.23 -29.99
N ARG A 403 -5.92 6.52 -29.79
CA ARG A 403 -5.84 7.12 -28.46
C ARG A 403 -7.19 7.13 -27.75
N HIS A 404 -8.26 7.53 -28.45
CA HIS A 404 -9.61 7.49 -27.91
C HIS A 404 -10.07 6.07 -27.54
N ALA A 405 -9.70 5.06 -28.32
CA ALA A 405 -10.02 3.67 -27.99
C ALA A 405 -9.34 3.21 -26.69
N ALA A 406 -8.08 3.60 -26.48
CA ALA A 406 -7.33 3.31 -25.26
C ALA A 406 -7.94 4.05 -24.04
N VAL A 407 -8.25 5.35 -24.19
CA VAL A 407 -8.94 6.17 -23.18
C VAL A 407 -10.30 5.56 -22.81
N ALA A 408 -11.09 5.14 -23.78
CA ALA A 408 -12.37 4.48 -23.55
C ALA A 408 -12.21 3.15 -22.78
N ALA A 409 -11.11 2.43 -22.98
CA ALA A 409 -10.81 1.22 -22.22
C ALA A 409 -10.52 1.53 -20.75
N ALA A 410 -9.70 2.55 -20.46
CA ALA A 410 -9.44 2.99 -19.09
C ALA A 410 -10.71 3.45 -18.37
N HIS A 411 -11.60 4.18 -19.03
CA HIS A 411 -12.87 4.60 -18.43
C HIS A 411 -13.77 3.42 -18.03
N ARG A 412 -13.82 2.34 -18.82
CA ARG A 412 -14.61 1.15 -18.48
C ARG A 412 -14.10 0.44 -17.22
N THR A 413 -12.81 0.55 -16.92
CA THR A 413 -12.18 -0.03 -15.72
C THR A 413 -11.95 1.01 -14.62
N GLN A 414 -12.50 2.23 -14.75
CA GLN A 414 -12.26 3.35 -13.82
C GLN A 414 -10.76 3.51 -13.49
N ALA A 415 -9.91 3.42 -14.51
CA ALA A 415 -8.48 3.62 -14.40
C ALA A 415 -8.11 5.08 -14.68
N GLU A 416 -7.05 5.54 -14.02
CA GLU A 416 -6.46 6.85 -14.30
C GLU A 416 -5.72 6.78 -15.64
N ILE A 417 -5.80 7.86 -16.42
CA ILE A 417 -5.19 7.94 -17.75
C ILE A 417 -4.01 8.90 -17.66
N VAL A 418 -2.85 8.43 -18.10
CA VAL A 418 -1.66 9.27 -18.26
C VAL A 418 -1.17 9.14 -19.69
N GLN A 419 -0.84 10.27 -20.31
CA GLN A 419 -0.41 10.33 -21.71
C GLN A 419 0.91 11.06 -21.78
N VAL A 420 1.93 10.44 -22.38
CA VAL A 420 3.28 10.97 -22.50
C VAL A 420 3.72 10.91 -23.95
N GLU A 421 4.03 12.06 -24.52
CA GLU A 421 4.59 12.17 -25.87
C GLU A 421 6.10 12.38 -25.74
N CYS A 422 6.87 11.37 -26.14
CA CYS A 422 8.32 11.50 -26.25
C CYS A 422 8.65 12.33 -27.48
N VAL A 423 9.33 13.46 -27.26
CA VAL A 423 9.74 14.40 -28.30
C VAL A 423 11.26 14.49 -28.37
N ALA A 424 11.77 14.85 -29.55
CA ALA A 424 13.14 15.26 -29.80
C ALA A 424 13.20 15.95 -31.18
N GLU A 425 14.24 16.74 -31.43
CA GLU A 425 14.50 17.35 -32.72
C GLU A 425 14.56 16.30 -33.84
N PRO A 426 13.98 16.53 -35.03
CA PRO A 426 13.96 15.55 -36.13
C PRO A 426 15.35 15.01 -36.48
N ALA A 427 16.38 15.86 -36.46
CA ALA A 427 17.76 15.45 -36.71
C ALA A 427 18.24 14.36 -35.73
N VAL A 428 17.87 14.47 -34.45
CA VAL A 428 18.19 13.49 -33.40
C VAL A 428 17.44 12.18 -33.66
N LEU A 429 16.18 12.25 -34.11
CA LEU A 429 15.39 11.06 -34.44
C LEU A 429 16.03 10.26 -35.59
N HIS A 430 16.42 10.95 -36.67
CA HIS A 430 17.11 10.32 -37.80
C HIS A 430 18.45 9.69 -37.39
N GLU A 431 19.25 10.42 -36.59
CA GLU A 431 20.52 9.90 -36.08
C GLU A 431 20.33 8.62 -35.25
N ARG A 432 19.31 8.61 -34.37
CA ARG A 432 18.99 7.43 -33.54
C ARG A 432 18.48 6.24 -34.33
N ILE A 433 17.75 6.45 -35.43
CA ILE A 433 17.35 5.37 -36.33
C ILE A 433 18.59 4.83 -37.05
N ALA A 434 19.40 5.69 -37.66
CA ALA A 434 20.60 5.29 -38.39
C ALA A 434 21.59 4.50 -37.51
N ARG A 435 21.81 4.96 -36.27
CA ARG A 435 22.70 4.28 -35.32
C ARG A 435 22.21 2.89 -34.94
N ARG A 436 20.89 2.70 -34.76
CA ARG A 436 20.30 1.39 -34.43
C ARG A 436 20.36 0.42 -35.60
N SER A 437 20.05 0.88 -36.81
CA SER A 437 20.19 0.06 -38.02
C SER A 437 21.64 -0.39 -38.25
N ALA A 438 22.62 0.47 -37.94
CA ALA A 438 24.04 0.14 -38.06
C ALA A 438 24.52 -0.87 -36.98
N ALA A 439 23.89 -0.88 -35.80
CA ALA A 439 24.24 -1.78 -34.70
C ALA A 439 23.67 -3.21 -34.87
N GLY A 440 22.74 -3.44 -35.81
CA GLY A 440 22.09 -4.75 -36.00
C GLY A 440 21.12 -5.15 -34.88
N ASP A 441 20.90 -4.28 -33.91
CA ASP A 441 20.12 -4.49 -32.68
C ASP A 441 18.64 -4.06 -32.84
N ASP A 442 18.10 -4.02 -34.07
CA ASP A 442 16.79 -3.43 -34.34
C ASP A 442 15.64 -4.45 -34.35
N PRO A 443 14.83 -4.55 -33.28
CA PRO A 443 13.56 -5.27 -33.33
C PRO A 443 12.44 -4.48 -34.02
N SER A 444 12.64 -3.21 -34.38
CA SER A 444 11.64 -2.31 -34.97
C SER A 444 11.85 -2.15 -36.49
N ASP A 445 10.78 -2.19 -37.29
CA ASP A 445 10.89 -2.04 -38.76
C ASP A 445 10.99 -0.56 -39.22
N ALA A 446 11.51 0.33 -38.38
CA ALA A 446 11.43 1.77 -38.61
C ALA A 446 12.63 2.29 -39.43
N THR A 447 12.37 2.77 -40.65
CA THR A 447 13.37 3.41 -41.51
C THR A 447 13.27 4.94 -41.46
N GLY A 448 14.26 5.66 -42.02
CA GLY A 448 14.19 7.12 -42.16
C GLY A 448 12.95 7.59 -42.92
N ALA A 449 12.57 6.88 -43.99
CA ALA A 449 11.36 7.19 -44.76
C ALA A 449 10.06 6.98 -43.95
N VAL A 450 10.02 5.96 -43.09
CA VAL A 450 8.90 5.74 -42.17
C VAL A 450 8.82 6.89 -41.15
N LEU A 451 9.95 7.36 -40.63
CA LEU A 451 9.98 8.52 -39.73
C LEU A 451 9.46 9.79 -40.42
N ASP A 452 9.93 10.09 -41.64
CA ASP A 452 9.49 11.26 -42.40
C ASP A 452 7.97 11.24 -42.61
N GLU A 453 7.42 10.08 -42.96
CA GLU A 453 5.98 9.89 -43.10
C GLU A 453 5.24 10.13 -41.78
N GLN A 454 5.74 9.58 -40.67
CA GLN A 454 5.14 9.77 -39.34
C GLN A 454 5.15 11.24 -38.92
N LEU A 455 6.24 11.97 -39.15
CA LEU A 455 6.33 13.40 -38.82
C LEU A 455 5.37 14.24 -39.66
N ARG A 456 5.09 13.83 -40.90
CA ARG A 456 4.17 14.50 -41.81
C ARG A 456 2.69 14.22 -41.51
N THR A 457 2.35 13.01 -41.08
CA THR A 457 0.96 12.56 -40.90
C THR A 457 0.47 12.54 -39.46
N ARG A 458 1.35 12.68 -38.47
CA ARG A 458 0.94 12.66 -37.05
C ARG A 458 -0.07 13.77 -36.74
N ALA A 459 -1.14 13.40 -36.05
CA ALA A 459 -2.04 14.36 -35.46
C ALA A 459 -1.42 14.96 -34.18
N PRO A 460 -1.74 16.22 -33.82
CA PRO A 460 -1.39 16.78 -32.52
C PRO A 460 -1.90 15.91 -31.36
N TRP A 461 -1.18 15.92 -30.24
CA TRP A 461 -1.53 15.19 -29.02
C TRP A 461 -1.51 16.13 -27.79
N PRO A 462 -2.45 17.08 -27.71
CA PRO A 462 -2.46 18.10 -26.66
C PRO A 462 -2.70 17.55 -25.25
N GLU A 463 -3.28 16.36 -25.12
CA GLU A 463 -3.52 15.69 -23.83
C GLU A 463 -2.25 15.06 -23.23
N ALA A 464 -1.18 14.93 -24.02
CA ALA A 464 0.05 14.31 -23.55
C ALA A 464 1.02 15.32 -22.92
N ALA A 465 1.63 14.92 -21.80
CA ALA A 465 2.78 15.62 -21.27
C ALA A 465 3.98 15.40 -22.21
N PRO A 466 4.60 16.47 -22.75
CA PRO A 466 5.78 16.33 -23.59
C PRO A 466 6.98 15.93 -22.74
N PHE A 467 7.70 14.90 -23.17
CA PHE A 467 8.94 14.45 -22.55
C PHE A 467 10.08 14.52 -23.56
N ASP A 468 10.93 15.55 -23.44
CA ASP A 468 12.04 15.78 -24.35
C ASP A 468 13.20 14.82 -24.05
N THR A 469 13.28 13.77 -24.85
CA THR A 469 14.32 12.75 -24.73
C THR A 469 15.64 13.17 -25.37
N GLY A 470 15.67 14.28 -26.10
CA GLY A 470 16.89 14.86 -26.67
C GLY A 470 17.77 15.51 -25.62
N VAL A 471 17.15 16.01 -24.54
CA VAL A 471 17.83 16.69 -23.43
C VAL A 471 17.87 15.84 -22.15
N THR A 472 16.89 14.95 -21.94
CA THR A 472 16.81 14.08 -20.77
C THR A 472 16.92 12.62 -21.19
N ASP A 473 17.88 11.87 -20.61
CA ASP A 473 17.92 10.42 -20.80
C ASP A 473 16.91 9.76 -19.86
N PRO A 474 15.92 8.99 -20.36
CA PRO A 474 14.98 8.28 -19.50
C PRO A 474 15.64 7.24 -18.57
N ARG A 475 16.94 6.97 -18.73
CA ARG A 475 17.72 5.99 -17.92
C ARG A 475 18.51 6.62 -16.79
N ASP A 476 18.82 7.91 -16.85
CA ASP A 476 19.79 8.56 -15.94
C ASP A 476 19.18 8.99 -14.60
N GLY A 477 18.21 8.21 -14.11
CA GLY A 477 17.37 8.60 -12.99
C GLY A 477 16.31 9.57 -13.47
N LEU A 478 15.11 9.05 -13.71
CA LEU A 478 13.94 9.87 -13.95
C LEU A 478 13.78 10.85 -12.77
N ASP A 479 13.65 12.15 -13.05
CA ASP A 479 13.35 13.16 -12.03
C ASP A 479 12.06 12.76 -11.32
N GLU A 480 12.19 12.20 -10.11
CA GLU A 480 11.05 11.65 -9.36
C GLU A 480 9.97 12.70 -9.15
N ALA A 481 10.34 13.99 -9.06
CA ALA A 481 9.38 15.08 -8.90
C ALA A 481 8.53 15.24 -10.18
N TRP A 482 9.15 15.28 -11.36
CA TRP A 482 8.44 15.38 -12.63
C TRP A 482 7.54 14.15 -12.87
N TRP A 483 8.01 12.94 -12.58
CA TRP A 483 7.19 11.75 -12.75
C TRP A 483 6.10 11.61 -11.69
N CYS A 484 6.28 12.12 -10.47
CA CYS A 484 5.18 12.22 -9.51
C CYS A 484 4.14 13.26 -9.95
N GLU A 485 4.54 14.34 -10.63
CA GLU A 485 3.61 15.31 -11.21
C GLU A 485 2.81 14.69 -12.36
N VAL A 486 3.48 13.93 -13.24
CA VAL A 486 2.85 13.35 -14.45
C VAL A 486 2.08 12.06 -14.17
N LEU A 487 2.63 11.14 -13.38
CA LEU A 487 2.03 9.83 -13.08
C LEU A 487 1.16 9.87 -11.81
N GLY A 488 1.25 10.92 -11.00
CA GLY A 488 0.74 10.92 -9.64
C GLY A 488 1.62 10.12 -8.67
N PRO A 489 1.11 9.83 -7.45
CA PRO A 489 1.89 9.15 -6.42
C PRO A 489 2.36 7.76 -6.86
N LEU A 490 3.68 7.58 -6.92
CA LEU A 490 4.29 6.28 -7.21
C LEU A 490 4.02 5.29 -6.07
N PRO A 491 3.81 3.99 -6.32
CA PRO A 491 3.33 3.07 -5.29
C PRO A 491 4.18 3.02 -4.01
N TRP A 492 5.51 2.99 -4.14
CA TRP A 492 6.42 2.82 -2.99
C TRP A 492 7.42 3.97 -2.80
N ALA A 493 7.29 5.06 -3.56
CA ALA A 493 8.15 6.22 -3.35
C ALA A 493 7.92 6.83 -1.96
N ARG A 494 9.01 7.27 -1.33
CA ARG A 494 8.92 8.18 -0.18
C ARG A 494 8.45 9.52 -0.73
N GLN A 495 7.18 9.86 -0.58
CA GLN A 495 6.78 11.23 -0.90
C GLN A 495 7.56 12.18 0.01
N PRO A 496 8.08 13.30 -0.50
CA PRO A 496 8.31 14.44 0.39
C PRO A 496 6.93 14.83 0.94
N LEU A 497 6.82 14.91 2.27
CA LEU A 497 5.63 15.40 2.98
C LEU A 497 5.30 16.81 2.49
N SER A 498 4.48 16.95 1.45
CA SER A 498 3.89 18.21 1.01
C SER A 498 2.71 17.91 0.07
N LEU A 499 1.49 18.08 0.59
CA LEU A 499 0.31 18.25 -0.26
C LEU A 499 0.46 19.58 -1.02
N PRO A 500 0.03 19.67 -2.29
CA PRO A 500 0.00 20.94 -2.99
C PRO A 500 -1.13 21.80 -2.40
N GLY A 501 -0.77 22.80 -1.61
CA GLY A 501 -1.70 23.84 -1.17
C GLY A 501 -1.64 24.19 0.31
N GLU A 502 -0.48 24.62 0.80
CA GLU A 502 -0.38 25.60 1.88
C GLU A 502 1.03 26.21 1.85
N SER A 503 1.18 27.30 1.10
CA SER A 503 2.33 28.18 1.25
C SER A 503 2.26 28.83 2.62
N LEU A 504 3.04 28.31 3.58
CA LEU A 504 3.36 29.05 4.80
C LEU A 504 4.08 30.35 4.39
N PRO A 505 3.55 31.54 4.73
CA PRO A 505 4.21 32.78 4.39
C PRO A 505 5.34 33.03 5.40
N GLY A 506 6.57 33.06 4.89
CA GLY A 506 7.66 33.75 5.54
C GLY A 506 8.80 32.85 5.98
N GLU A 507 9.75 32.63 5.09
CA GLU A 507 11.16 32.65 5.46
C GLU A 507 11.99 33.04 4.23
N SER A 508 12.32 34.32 4.16
CA SER A 508 13.22 34.87 3.16
C SER A 508 14.64 34.35 3.40
N VAL A 509 15.01 33.26 2.75
CA VAL A 509 16.40 32.80 2.73
C VAL A 509 17.20 33.72 1.79
N SER A 510 17.89 34.67 2.43
CA SER A 510 18.88 35.54 1.79
C SER A 510 19.99 34.71 1.16
N ARG A 511 20.13 34.76 -0.17
CA ARG A 511 21.30 34.22 -0.89
C ARG A 511 22.53 35.10 -0.60
N PRO A 512 23.72 34.55 -0.32
CA PRO A 512 24.94 35.33 -0.23
C PRO A 512 25.43 35.67 -1.64
N SER A 513 25.57 36.97 -1.91
CA SER A 513 26.15 37.48 -3.17
C SER A 513 27.69 37.47 -3.08
N PRO A 514 28.41 37.06 -4.13
CA PRO A 514 29.88 36.97 -4.08
C PRO A 514 30.53 38.35 -4.25
N ALA A 515 31.60 38.55 -3.49
CA ALA A 515 32.38 39.78 -3.43
C ALA A 515 32.98 40.20 -4.79
N GLY A 516 32.91 41.51 -5.07
CA GLY A 516 33.65 42.22 -6.12
C GLY A 516 34.04 43.63 -5.63
N PRO A 517 35.12 44.24 -6.16
CA PRO A 517 36.10 44.96 -5.36
C PRO A 517 35.81 46.45 -5.12
N ARG A 518 36.24 46.93 -3.94
CA ARG A 518 36.22 48.35 -3.55
C ARG A 518 37.27 49.17 -4.31
N ARG A 519 36.80 50.12 -5.14
CA ARG A 519 37.40 51.43 -5.43
C ARG A 519 36.33 52.45 -4.98
N GLY A 520 36.54 53.60 -4.35
CA GLY A 520 37.69 54.43 -4.05
C GLY A 520 37.21 55.89 -4.10
N ARG A 521 37.18 56.57 -2.93
CA ARG A 521 37.16 58.03 -2.68
C ARG A 521 35.98 58.92 -3.11
N ARG A 522 35.47 59.68 -2.12
CA ARG A 522 35.39 61.17 -1.94
C ARG A 522 34.14 61.45 -1.09
N ASP A 523 34.29 61.91 0.15
CA ASP A 523 34.47 63.30 0.62
C ASP A 523 33.29 64.25 0.32
N ASP A 524 33.02 65.10 1.32
CA ASP A 524 32.01 66.17 1.50
C ASP A 524 30.75 65.68 2.27
N GLY A 525 30.34 66.24 3.41
CA GLY A 525 30.63 67.50 4.08
C GLY A 525 29.30 68.06 4.60
N GLY A 526 29.16 68.30 5.91
CA GLY A 526 27.95 68.86 6.53
C GLY A 526 27.70 68.37 7.94
#